data_AF-A0A9K3ILM9-F1
#
_entry.id   AF-A0A9K3ILM9-F1
#
_cell.length_a   1.000
_cell.length_b   1.000
_cell.length_c   1.000
_cell.angle_alpha   90.00
_cell.angle_beta   90.00
_cell.angle_gamma   90.00
#
_symmetry.space_group_name_H-M   'P 1'
#
loop_
_entity.id
_entity.type
_entity.pdbx_description
1 polymer ?
#
loop_
_entity_poly.entity_id
_entity_poly.type
_entity_poly.pdbx_seq_one_letter_code
_entity_poly.pdbx_strand_id
1 'polypeptide(L)'
;MSIGGIRGNPAVARKRHCHRQGIRICRGSQVLNVACGGTLYQDIGKELSKNFPPEKKVVHMDYDNYDGHRHVVNIVEETPLHQWFEESLQDNMEIRVNSYHHQRVKRLAQRFKPMAYAPDGLIEGFYDPDAYNPEEGKFIMGLQFHPERMRKVNSDEFDYPGCTAAYKEFVKAVVAYQKRLNIIKRVPTSLKLDKELEQKRNVIVRSFSLARNLYEGGDNARQLKESDLKPGVEFFESNVALSVQ
;
A
#
# COMPACT_ATOMS: atom_id res chain seq x y z
N MET A 1 -6.14 -39.47 -25.24
CA MET A 1 -5.11 -38.49 -24.85
C MET A 1 -5.79 -37.39 -24.05
N SER A 2 -5.71 -37.44 -22.72
CA SER A 2 -6.32 -36.47 -21.81
C SER A 2 -5.19 -35.74 -21.10
N ILE A 3 -5.13 -34.42 -21.29
CA ILE A 3 -4.02 -33.57 -20.87
C ILE A 3 -4.27 -33.15 -19.42
N GLY A 4 -3.36 -33.54 -18.53
CA GLY A 4 -3.46 -33.32 -17.09
C GLY A 4 -3.52 -31.83 -16.73
N GLY A 5 -4.55 -31.48 -15.95
CA GLY A 5 -4.68 -30.17 -15.33
C GLY A 5 -3.66 -29.99 -14.22
N ILE A 6 -2.71 -29.07 -14.42
CA ILE A 6 -1.79 -28.61 -13.39
C ILE A 6 -2.61 -27.78 -12.38
N ARG A 7 -2.94 -28.39 -11.24
CA ARG A 7 -3.45 -27.66 -10.06
C ARG A 7 -2.28 -26.86 -9.47
N GLY A 8 -2.33 -25.53 -9.64
CA GLY A 8 -1.40 -24.62 -8.96
C GLY A 8 -1.57 -24.72 -7.44
N ASN A 9 -0.46 -24.94 -6.74
CA ASN A 9 -0.37 -24.98 -5.28
C ASN A 9 -0.74 -23.59 -4.69
N PRO A 10 -1.68 -23.47 -3.72
CA PRO A 10 -2.11 -22.17 -3.18
C PRO A 10 -1.06 -21.42 -2.36
N ALA A 11 0.09 -22.04 -2.04
CA ALA A 11 1.04 -21.53 -1.06
C ALA A 11 2.08 -20.52 -1.60
N VAL A 12 2.06 -20.16 -2.88
CA VAL A 12 3.02 -19.18 -3.45
C VAL A 12 2.29 -18.01 -4.09
N ALA A 13 1.51 -17.30 -3.29
CA ALA A 13 1.18 -15.91 -3.61
C ALA A 13 2.50 -15.12 -3.55
N ARG A 14 3.18 -14.99 -4.70
CA ARG A 14 4.35 -14.11 -4.85
C ARG A 14 3.95 -12.75 -4.26
N LYS A 15 4.56 -12.33 -3.15
CA LYS A 15 4.53 -10.95 -2.65
C LYS A 15 5.02 -10.06 -3.78
N ARG A 16 4.12 -9.63 -4.68
CA ARG A 16 4.44 -8.61 -5.67
C ARG A 16 4.69 -7.36 -4.86
N HIS A 17 5.95 -6.97 -4.77
CA HIS A 17 6.27 -5.77 -4.06
C HIS A 17 5.73 -4.59 -4.86
N CYS A 18 4.59 -4.06 -4.43
CA CYS A 18 4.08 -2.81 -4.96
C CYS A 18 4.95 -1.70 -4.38
N HIS A 19 5.91 -1.23 -5.19
CA HIS A 19 6.87 -0.18 -4.82
C HIS A 19 6.54 1.19 -5.45
N ARG A 20 5.48 1.26 -6.26
CA ARG A 20 5.21 2.44 -7.06
C ARG A 20 4.34 3.41 -6.28
N GLN A 21 4.99 4.42 -5.68
CA GLN A 21 4.34 5.55 -5.03
C GLN A 21 3.23 6.11 -5.92
N GLY A 22 2.11 6.50 -5.31
CA GLY A 22 0.97 7.09 -5.99
C GLY A 22 -0.32 6.92 -5.21
N ILE A 23 -1.19 7.91 -5.39
CA ILE A 23 -2.61 7.77 -5.12
C ILE A 23 -3.25 6.94 -6.24
N ARG A 24 -4.07 5.96 -5.88
CA ARG A 24 -4.80 5.12 -6.84
C ARG A 24 -6.29 5.35 -6.67
N ILE A 25 -6.95 5.84 -7.72
CA ILE A 25 -8.35 6.25 -7.67
C ILE A 25 -9.21 5.25 -8.43
N CYS A 26 -10.35 4.86 -7.85
CA CYS A 26 -11.35 3.96 -8.38
C CYS A 26 -10.76 2.66 -8.95
N ARG A 27 -10.67 2.51 -10.28
CA ARG A 27 -10.07 1.32 -10.90
C ARG A 27 -8.62 1.12 -10.47
N GLY A 28 -7.89 2.20 -10.24
CA GLY A 28 -6.53 2.14 -9.75
C GLY A 28 -6.43 1.45 -8.38
N SER A 29 -7.33 1.78 -7.43
CA SER A 29 -7.30 1.21 -6.09
C SER A 29 -7.66 -0.28 -6.11
N GLN A 30 -8.59 -0.67 -6.97
CA GLN A 30 -8.94 -2.07 -7.21
C GLN A 30 -7.73 -2.88 -7.71
N VAL A 31 -7.03 -2.37 -8.72
CA VAL A 31 -5.83 -3.00 -9.28
C VAL A 31 -4.73 -3.09 -8.24
N LEU A 32 -4.52 -2.03 -7.44
CA LEU A 32 -3.55 -2.03 -6.35
C LEU A 32 -3.87 -3.12 -5.31
N ASN A 33 -5.13 -3.22 -4.89
CA ASN A 33 -5.57 -4.24 -3.94
C ASN A 33 -5.30 -5.66 -4.44
N VAL A 34 -5.71 -5.97 -5.68
CA VAL A 34 -5.49 -7.30 -6.30
C VAL A 34 -4.00 -7.59 -6.48
N ALA A 35 -3.21 -6.60 -6.91
CA ALA A 35 -1.77 -6.76 -7.07
C ALA A 35 -1.07 -7.13 -5.75
N CYS A 36 -1.60 -6.65 -4.62
CA CYS A 36 -1.09 -6.95 -3.28
C CYS A 36 -1.74 -8.18 -2.60
N GLY A 37 -2.58 -8.95 -3.30
CA GLY A 37 -3.18 -10.19 -2.79
C GLY A 37 -4.58 -10.07 -2.21
N GLY A 38 -5.22 -8.91 -2.34
CA GLY A 38 -6.64 -8.72 -2.07
C GLY A 38 -7.54 -9.28 -3.18
N THR A 39 -8.86 -9.19 -3.00
CA THR A 39 -9.87 -9.63 -3.98
C THR A 39 -10.93 -8.57 -4.21
N LEU A 40 -11.68 -8.69 -5.31
CA LEU A 40 -12.77 -7.80 -5.68
C LEU A 40 -14.11 -8.53 -5.69
N TYR A 41 -15.17 -7.80 -5.39
CA TYR A 41 -16.51 -8.10 -5.88
C TYR A 41 -16.54 -7.76 -7.37
N GLN A 42 -16.97 -8.71 -8.21
CA GLN A 42 -17.07 -8.49 -9.66
C GLN A 42 -18.36 -7.75 -10.01
N ASP A 43 -19.40 -7.93 -9.21
CA ASP A 43 -20.68 -7.24 -9.32
C ASP A 43 -21.30 -7.10 -7.93
N ILE A 44 -21.16 -5.92 -7.33
CA ILE A 44 -21.69 -5.64 -5.98
C ILE A 44 -23.21 -5.72 -5.93
N GLY A 45 -23.91 -5.33 -7.00
CA GLY A 45 -25.36 -5.40 -7.09
C GLY A 45 -25.85 -6.84 -6.99
N LYS A 46 -25.15 -7.78 -7.63
CA LYS A 46 -25.49 -9.22 -7.58
C LYS A 46 -24.98 -9.91 -6.33
N GLU A 47 -23.79 -9.58 -5.86
CA GLU A 47 -23.12 -10.28 -4.75
C GLU A 47 -23.59 -9.81 -3.36
N LEU A 48 -23.99 -8.54 -3.19
CA LEU A 48 -24.37 -7.98 -1.89
C LEU A 48 -25.88 -7.90 -1.67
N SER A 49 -26.69 -7.86 -2.74
CA SER A 49 -28.15 -7.71 -2.64
C SER A 49 -28.87 -8.81 -1.84
N LYS A 50 -28.21 -9.93 -1.57
CA LYS A 50 -28.76 -11.04 -0.80
C LYS A 50 -28.42 -11.03 0.70
N ASN A 51 -27.45 -10.20 1.12
CA ASN A 51 -26.80 -10.36 2.42
C ASN A 51 -26.92 -9.14 3.35
N PHE A 52 -27.44 -8.01 2.87
CA PHE A 52 -27.54 -6.79 3.67
C PHE A 52 -28.99 -6.42 3.97
N PRO A 53 -29.29 -6.02 5.22
CA PRO A 53 -30.58 -5.45 5.56
C PRO A 53 -30.90 -4.24 4.67
N PRO A 54 -32.18 -4.00 4.30
CA PRO A 54 -32.58 -2.88 3.45
C PRO A 54 -32.03 -1.53 3.92
N GLU A 55 -31.98 -1.32 5.24
CA GLU A 55 -31.52 -0.10 5.89
C GLU A 55 -30.02 0.21 5.71
N LYS A 56 -29.20 -0.78 5.33
CA LYS A 56 -27.76 -0.59 5.06
C LYS A 56 -27.43 -0.58 3.58
N LYS A 57 -28.42 -0.71 2.70
CA LYS A 57 -28.19 -0.83 1.26
C LYS A 57 -27.77 0.51 0.68
N VAL A 58 -26.59 0.55 0.08
CA VAL A 58 -26.06 1.74 -0.60
C VAL A 58 -26.20 1.55 -2.12
N VAL A 59 -26.68 2.60 -2.80
CA VAL A 59 -26.64 2.66 -4.27
C VAL A 59 -25.25 3.13 -4.66
N HIS A 60 -24.51 2.29 -5.35
CA HIS A 60 -23.10 2.54 -5.73
C HIS A 60 -22.93 2.97 -7.19
N MET A 61 -24.00 2.90 -7.97
CA MET A 61 -24.04 3.28 -9.37
C MET A 61 -25.47 3.71 -9.69
N ASP A 62 -25.60 4.93 -10.19
CA ASP A 62 -26.85 5.50 -10.68
C ASP A 62 -26.59 5.98 -12.12
N TYR A 63 -27.27 5.36 -13.09
CA TYR A 63 -27.11 5.69 -14.50
C TYR A 63 -27.91 6.94 -14.89
N ASP A 64 -28.96 7.27 -14.15
CA ASP A 64 -29.82 8.42 -14.42
C ASP A 64 -29.22 9.70 -13.83
N ASN A 65 -28.39 9.58 -12.78
CA ASN A 65 -27.68 10.68 -12.14
C ASN A 65 -26.15 10.45 -12.08
N TYR A 66 -25.55 10.19 -13.23
CA TYR A 66 -24.14 9.78 -13.33
C TYR A 66 -23.15 10.72 -12.61
N ASP A 67 -23.23 12.02 -12.86
CA ASP A 67 -22.26 13.01 -12.32
C ASP A 67 -22.65 13.53 -10.92
N GLY A 68 -23.94 13.49 -10.58
CA GLY A 68 -24.46 14.03 -9.33
C GLY A 68 -24.62 13.01 -8.21
N HIS A 69 -24.51 11.71 -8.49
CA HIS A 69 -24.74 10.68 -7.49
C HIS A 69 -23.70 10.68 -6.38
N ARG A 70 -24.17 10.68 -5.13
CA ARG A 70 -23.36 10.68 -3.91
C ARG A 70 -23.93 9.73 -2.87
N HIS A 71 -23.06 9.03 -2.15
CA HIS A 71 -23.44 8.32 -0.92
C HIS A 71 -22.53 8.70 0.25
N VAL A 72 -22.98 8.38 1.45
CA VAL A 72 -22.24 8.61 2.70
C VAL A 72 -21.11 7.59 2.83
N VAL A 73 -19.99 8.02 3.40
CA VAL A 73 -18.92 7.16 3.90
C VAL A 73 -18.51 7.62 5.30
N ASN A 74 -18.27 6.65 6.17
CA ASN A 74 -17.68 6.84 7.49
C ASN A 74 -16.16 6.85 7.36
N ILE A 75 -15.52 7.88 7.91
CA ILE A 75 -14.07 8.01 7.97
C ILE A 75 -13.54 7.34 9.23
N VAL A 76 -12.45 6.59 9.08
CA VAL A 76 -11.77 5.96 10.21
C VAL A 76 -10.81 6.96 10.83
N GLU A 77 -10.95 7.20 12.13
CA GLU A 77 -10.07 8.08 12.92
C GLU A 77 -8.58 7.68 12.80
N GLU A 78 -7.69 8.63 13.10
CA GLU A 78 -6.24 8.42 13.10
C GLU A 78 -5.66 7.91 11.76
N THR A 79 -6.39 8.10 10.66
CA THR A 79 -5.92 7.78 9.31
C THR A 79 -5.55 9.05 8.52
N PRO A 80 -4.80 8.92 7.41
CA PRO A 80 -4.55 10.05 6.52
C PRO A 80 -5.84 10.75 6.06
N LEU A 81 -6.87 9.97 5.77
CA LEU A 81 -8.14 10.52 5.29
C LEU A 81 -8.88 11.30 6.38
N HIS A 82 -8.79 10.86 7.64
CA HIS A 82 -9.28 11.61 8.80
C HIS A 82 -8.65 13.00 8.87
N GLN A 83 -7.32 13.09 8.79
CA GLN A 83 -6.60 14.37 8.80
C GLN A 83 -6.99 15.27 7.63
N TRP A 84 -7.22 14.71 6.45
CA TRP A 84 -7.57 15.49 5.26
C TRP A 84 -8.96 16.11 5.35
N PHE A 85 -9.90 15.42 5.97
CA PHE A 85 -11.29 15.83 6.05
C PHE A 85 -11.68 16.38 7.42
N GLU A 86 -10.75 16.52 8.36
CA GLU A 86 -10.99 16.96 9.75
C GLU A 86 -11.93 18.17 9.85
N GLU A 87 -11.69 19.23 9.07
CA GLU A 87 -12.53 20.44 9.05
C GLU A 87 -13.97 20.21 8.54
N SER A 88 -14.18 19.12 7.81
CA SER A 88 -15.46 18.72 7.21
C SER A 88 -16.20 17.63 7.98
N LEU A 89 -15.51 16.98 8.93
CA LEU A 89 -16.10 15.93 9.75
C LEU A 89 -16.87 16.60 10.88
N GLN A 90 -18.19 16.48 10.81
CA GLN A 90 -19.07 16.82 11.94
C GLN A 90 -18.98 15.72 13.01
N ASP A 91 -19.86 15.76 14.02
CA ASP A 91 -19.87 14.82 15.15
C ASP A 91 -19.97 13.33 14.76
N ASN A 92 -20.34 13.01 13.52
CA ASN A 92 -20.62 11.65 13.06
C ASN A 92 -19.51 11.00 12.19
N MET A 93 -18.38 11.68 11.96
CA MET A 93 -17.28 11.14 11.13
C MET A 93 -17.69 10.77 9.69
N GLU A 94 -18.68 11.46 9.13
CA GLU A 94 -19.22 11.16 7.79
C GLU A 94 -18.91 12.24 6.75
N ILE A 95 -18.69 11.81 5.50
CA ILE A 95 -18.68 12.68 4.31
C ILE A 95 -19.51 12.05 3.19
N ARG A 96 -19.94 12.85 2.20
CA ARG A 96 -20.63 12.36 1.00
C ARG A 96 -19.66 12.31 -0.18
N VAL A 97 -19.51 11.17 -0.82
CA VAL A 97 -18.55 10.96 -1.92
C VAL A 97 -19.26 10.58 -3.22
N ASN A 98 -18.65 10.87 -4.38
CA ASN A 98 -19.18 10.36 -5.67
C ASN A 98 -19.02 8.86 -5.76
N SER A 99 -19.94 8.29 -6.52
CA SER A 99 -20.03 6.86 -6.66
C SER A 99 -20.43 6.47 -8.06
N TYR A 100 -19.51 5.80 -8.75
CA TYR A 100 -19.77 5.24 -10.07
C TYR A 100 -18.95 3.98 -10.32
N HIS A 101 -19.44 2.84 -9.84
CA HIS A 101 -18.70 1.57 -9.90
C HIS A 101 -19.58 0.36 -9.55
N HIS A 102 -19.41 -0.71 -10.31
CA HIS A 102 -20.04 -2.00 -10.03
C HIS A 102 -19.06 -3.00 -9.40
N GLN A 103 -17.76 -2.65 -9.33
CA GLN A 103 -16.70 -3.43 -8.69
C GLN A 103 -16.14 -2.73 -7.46
N ARG A 104 -15.77 -3.52 -6.45
CA ARG A 104 -15.32 -3.05 -5.14
C ARG A 104 -14.32 -4.00 -4.51
N VAL A 105 -13.57 -3.53 -3.52
CA VAL A 105 -12.75 -4.39 -2.66
C VAL A 105 -13.66 -5.34 -1.89
N LYS A 106 -13.42 -6.65 -2.05
CA LYS A 106 -14.08 -7.73 -1.28
C LYS A 106 -13.25 -8.15 -0.08
N ARG A 107 -11.96 -8.36 -0.32
CA ARG A 107 -10.97 -8.60 0.72
C ARG A 107 -9.84 -7.62 0.50
N LEU A 108 -9.58 -6.79 1.49
CA LEU A 108 -8.42 -5.91 1.48
C LEU A 108 -7.14 -6.74 1.62
N ALA A 109 -6.10 -6.40 0.87
CA ALA A 109 -4.80 -7.01 1.03
C ALA A 109 -4.27 -6.77 2.45
N GLN A 110 -3.64 -7.78 3.06
CA GLN A 110 -3.18 -7.74 4.46
C GLN A 110 -2.22 -6.57 4.77
N ARG A 111 -1.51 -6.08 3.75
CA ARG A 111 -0.59 -4.94 3.87
C ARG A 111 -1.31 -3.61 4.11
N PHE A 112 -2.58 -3.48 3.75
CA PHE A 112 -3.28 -2.21 3.79
C PHE A 112 -4.17 -2.09 5.02
N LYS A 113 -4.29 -0.85 5.51
CA LYS A 113 -5.27 -0.45 6.51
C LYS A 113 -6.41 0.34 5.85
N PRO A 114 -7.67 0.07 6.21
CA PRO A 114 -8.82 0.83 5.72
C PRO A 114 -8.83 2.25 6.31
N MET A 115 -9.40 3.20 5.57
CA MET A 115 -9.57 4.60 5.99
C MET A 115 -11.01 5.10 5.87
N ALA A 116 -11.84 4.44 5.07
CA ALA A 116 -13.25 4.79 4.94
C ALA A 116 -14.10 3.57 4.61
N TYR A 117 -15.34 3.59 5.09
CA TYR A 117 -16.35 2.56 4.85
C TYR A 117 -17.68 3.18 4.42
N ALA A 118 -18.35 2.57 3.44
CA ALA A 118 -19.76 2.84 3.19
C ALA A 118 -20.65 2.15 4.25
N PRO A 119 -21.92 2.58 4.45
CA PRO A 119 -22.85 1.95 5.40
C PRO A 119 -23.09 0.44 5.23
N ASP A 120 -22.86 -0.09 4.03
CA ASP A 120 -22.91 -1.53 3.72
C ASP A 120 -21.58 -2.26 4.06
N GLY A 121 -20.64 -1.58 4.70
CA GLY A 121 -19.35 -2.13 5.12
C GLY A 121 -18.31 -2.24 4.01
N LEU A 122 -18.60 -1.75 2.80
CA LEU A 122 -17.60 -1.74 1.73
C LEU A 122 -16.51 -0.71 1.99
N ILE A 123 -15.26 -1.09 1.68
CA ILE A 123 -14.10 -0.22 1.83
C ILE A 123 -14.07 0.82 0.70
N GLU A 124 -14.04 2.09 1.10
CA GLU A 124 -14.04 3.26 0.21
C GLU A 124 -12.67 3.96 0.16
N GLY A 125 -11.78 3.64 1.10
CA GLY A 125 -10.40 4.10 1.10
C GLY A 125 -9.50 3.20 1.93
N PHE A 126 -8.23 3.08 1.54
CA PHE A 126 -7.20 2.36 2.28
C PHE A 126 -5.81 2.93 2.02
N TYR A 127 -4.86 2.67 2.91
CA TYR A 127 -3.46 3.08 2.78
C TYR A 127 -2.50 1.99 3.25
N ASP A 128 -1.23 2.12 2.89
CA ASP A 128 -0.15 1.27 3.38
C ASP A 128 0.57 1.98 4.54
N PRO A 129 0.41 1.54 5.80
CA PRO A 129 1.03 2.20 6.94
C PRO A 129 2.57 2.19 6.87
N ASP A 130 3.17 1.16 6.24
CA ASP A 130 4.63 1.06 6.11
C ASP A 130 5.17 1.88 4.92
N ALA A 131 4.28 2.35 4.04
CA ALA A 131 4.61 3.12 2.85
C ALA A 131 3.79 4.41 2.72
N TYR A 132 3.38 4.98 3.85
CA TYR A 132 2.74 6.29 3.94
C TYR A 132 3.54 7.20 4.87
N ASN A 133 4.37 8.05 4.26
CA ASN A 133 5.06 9.16 4.90
C ASN A 133 5.39 10.19 3.81
N PRO A 134 4.51 11.19 3.60
CA PRO A 134 4.71 12.21 2.58
C PRO A 134 6.05 12.95 2.73
N GLU A 135 6.53 13.18 3.95
CA GLU A 135 7.81 13.88 4.20
C GLU A 135 9.03 13.07 3.74
N GLU A 136 8.93 11.74 3.72
CA GLU A 136 9.98 10.83 3.25
C GLU A 136 9.79 10.41 1.77
N GLY A 137 8.74 10.93 1.12
CA GLY A 137 8.38 10.56 -0.24
C GLY A 137 7.82 9.14 -0.36
N LYS A 138 7.14 8.68 0.69
CA LYS A 138 6.36 7.43 0.73
C LYS A 138 4.87 7.76 0.63
N PHE A 139 4.19 7.18 -0.37
CA PHE A 139 2.80 7.53 -0.62
C PHE A 139 2.06 6.40 -1.34
N ILE A 140 1.59 5.39 -0.61
CA ILE A 140 0.77 4.31 -1.18
C ILE A 140 -0.61 4.34 -0.53
N MET A 141 -1.63 4.59 -1.35
CA MET A 141 -3.02 4.52 -0.93
C MET A 141 -3.97 4.28 -2.10
N GLY A 142 -5.18 3.84 -1.78
CA GLY A 142 -6.29 3.67 -2.70
C GLY A 142 -7.53 4.41 -2.20
N LEU A 143 -8.17 5.18 -3.08
CA LEU A 143 -9.50 5.72 -2.88
C LEU A 143 -10.43 5.10 -3.91
N GLN A 144 -11.65 4.79 -3.52
CA GLN A 144 -12.64 4.29 -4.46
C GLN A 144 -13.44 5.40 -5.13
N PHE A 145 -13.76 6.45 -4.39
CA PHE A 145 -14.36 7.66 -4.91
C PHE A 145 -13.32 8.55 -5.59
N HIS A 146 -13.79 9.59 -6.27
CA HIS A 146 -13.03 10.52 -7.10
C HIS A 146 -13.00 11.93 -6.47
N PRO A 147 -12.05 12.24 -5.57
CA PRO A 147 -11.95 13.56 -4.95
C PRO A 147 -11.72 14.69 -5.96
N GLU A 148 -11.16 14.41 -7.15
CA GLU A 148 -11.01 15.39 -8.24
C GLU A 148 -12.34 15.82 -8.87
N ARG A 149 -13.40 15.03 -8.67
CA ARG A 149 -14.75 15.25 -9.21
C ARG A 149 -15.78 15.58 -8.11
N MET A 150 -15.32 15.89 -6.90
CA MET A 150 -16.15 16.30 -5.77
C MET A 150 -16.24 17.83 -5.77
N ARG A 151 -17.11 18.38 -6.63
CA ARG A 151 -17.27 19.82 -6.82
C ARG A 151 -18.74 20.22 -6.72
N LYS A 152 -18.95 21.45 -6.24
CA LYS A 152 -20.27 22.06 -6.19
C LYS A 152 -20.84 22.21 -7.60
N VAL A 153 -22.15 22.07 -7.71
CA VAL A 153 -22.86 22.17 -8.99
C VAL A 153 -22.58 23.54 -9.64
N ASN A 154 -22.17 23.53 -10.91
CA ASN A 154 -21.84 24.73 -11.69
C ASN A 154 -20.72 25.60 -11.09
N SER A 155 -19.78 25.02 -10.35
CA SER A 155 -18.65 25.72 -9.74
C SER A 155 -17.37 24.89 -9.79
N ASP A 156 -16.23 25.57 -9.84
CA ASP A 156 -14.91 24.96 -9.67
C ASP A 156 -14.57 24.70 -8.19
N GLU A 157 -15.42 25.13 -7.26
CA GLU A 157 -15.23 24.91 -5.83
C GLU A 157 -15.44 23.43 -5.46
N PHE A 158 -14.52 22.87 -4.69
CA PHE A 158 -14.66 21.50 -4.18
C PHE A 158 -15.76 21.40 -3.12
N ASP A 159 -16.37 20.22 -3.00
CA ASP A 159 -17.38 19.92 -1.96
C ASP A 159 -16.78 20.07 -0.55
N TYR A 160 -15.50 19.73 -0.40
CA TYR A 160 -14.76 19.77 0.86
C TYR A 160 -13.34 20.32 0.65
N PRO A 161 -12.77 21.06 1.62
CA PRO A 161 -11.35 21.42 1.63
C PRO A 161 -10.42 20.20 1.47
N GLY A 162 -10.80 19.08 2.10
CA GLY A 162 -10.06 17.81 2.08
C GLY A 162 -9.89 17.18 0.70
N CYS A 163 -10.75 17.50 -0.27
CA CYS A 163 -10.58 17.06 -1.66
C CYS A 163 -9.23 17.53 -2.24
N THR A 164 -8.75 18.70 -1.83
CA THR A 164 -7.45 19.23 -2.27
C THR A 164 -6.27 18.63 -1.50
N ALA A 165 -6.48 18.21 -0.26
CA ALA A 165 -5.43 17.67 0.62
C ALA A 165 -4.79 16.41 0.02
N ALA A 166 -5.60 15.53 -0.59
CA ALA A 166 -5.11 14.32 -1.25
C ALA A 166 -4.01 14.60 -2.29
N TYR A 167 -4.20 15.66 -3.08
CA TYR A 167 -3.25 16.07 -4.12
C TYR A 167 -2.06 16.83 -3.54
N LYS A 168 -2.30 17.70 -2.56
CA LYS A 168 -1.23 18.42 -1.85
C LYS A 168 -0.24 17.46 -1.19
N GLU A 169 -0.75 16.47 -0.46
CA GLU A 169 0.07 15.45 0.21
C GLU A 169 0.79 14.54 -0.79
N PHE A 170 0.13 14.19 -1.91
CA PHE A 170 0.80 13.45 -2.98
C PHE A 170 1.96 14.26 -3.60
N VAL A 171 1.74 15.55 -3.92
CA VAL A 171 2.77 16.43 -4.48
C VAL A 171 3.93 16.59 -3.50
N LYS A 172 3.63 16.79 -2.21
CA LYS A 172 4.62 16.82 -1.13
C LYS A 172 5.49 15.56 -1.12
N ALA A 173 4.87 14.38 -1.22
CA ALA A 173 5.57 13.11 -1.33
C ALA A 173 6.44 13.01 -2.59
N VAL A 174 5.95 13.47 -3.74
CA VAL A 174 6.74 13.49 -4.99
C VAL A 174 7.97 14.38 -4.86
N VAL A 175 7.83 15.57 -4.26
CA VAL A 175 8.94 16.50 -4.03
C VAL A 175 9.97 15.88 -3.08
N ALA A 176 9.54 15.30 -1.95
CA ALA A 176 10.42 14.61 -1.01
C ALA A 176 11.16 13.44 -1.68
N TYR A 177 10.43 12.63 -2.46
CA TYR A 177 11.00 11.51 -3.22
C TYR A 177 12.06 11.99 -4.22
N GLN A 178 11.80 13.08 -4.95
CA GLN A 178 12.74 13.67 -5.89
C GLN A 178 14.01 14.18 -5.19
N LYS A 179 13.87 14.88 -4.05
CA LYS A 179 15.00 15.32 -3.22
C LYS A 179 15.87 14.13 -2.80
N ARG A 180 15.26 13.06 -2.31
CA ARG A 180 15.96 11.82 -1.92
C ARG A 180 16.72 11.20 -3.10
N LEU A 181 16.09 11.10 -4.28
CA LEU A 181 16.77 10.60 -5.48
C LEU A 181 17.96 11.47 -5.88
N ASN A 182 17.84 12.79 -5.76
CA ASN A 182 18.94 13.71 -6.08
C ASN A 182 20.10 13.59 -5.09
N ILE A 183 19.83 13.37 -3.80
CA ILE A 183 20.86 13.08 -2.80
C ILE A 183 21.58 11.78 -3.15
N ILE A 184 20.83 10.70 -3.41
CA ILE A 184 21.40 9.39 -3.79
C ILE A 184 22.29 9.50 -5.04
N LYS A 185 21.87 10.29 -6.04
CA LYS A 185 22.68 10.53 -7.25
C LYS A 185 23.93 11.36 -7.01
N ARG A 186 23.94 12.24 -5.99
CA ARG A 186 25.06 13.13 -5.65
C ARG A 186 26.06 12.47 -4.71
N VAL A 187 25.66 11.45 -3.95
CA VAL A 187 26.59 10.61 -3.19
C VAL A 187 27.41 9.81 -4.21
N PRO A 188 28.74 10.01 -4.31
CA PRO A 188 29.56 9.21 -5.20
C PRO A 188 29.41 7.74 -4.84
N THR A 189 29.21 6.87 -5.83
CA THR A 189 29.09 5.40 -5.66
C THR A 189 30.34 4.73 -5.09
N SER A 190 31.36 5.51 -4.74
CA SER A 190 32.43 5.09 -3.86
C SER A 190 32.82 6.25 -2.95
N LEU A 191 32.33 6.27 -1.72
CA LEU A 191 33.31 6.40 -0.64
C LEU A 191 34.32 5.30 -0.96
N LYS A 192 35.58 5.66 -1.25
CA LYS A 192 36.65 4.67 -1.30
C LYS A 192 36.61 3.99 0.06
N LEU A 193 35.88 2.88 0.16
CA LEU A 193 35.97 1.98 1.28
C LEU A 193 37.46 1.67 1.29
N ASP A 194 38.13 2.04 2.39
CA ASP A 194 39.50 1.62 2.57
C ASP A 194 39.56 0.12 2.30
N LYS A 195 40.65 -0.37 1.71
CA LYS A 195 40.80 -1.78 1.34
C LYS A 195 40.40 -2.71 2.48
N GLU A 196 40.63 -2.28 3.73
CA GLU A 196 40.20 -2.98 4.93
C GLU A 196 38.68 -3.10 5.08
N LEU A 197 37.92 -2.02 4.85
CA LEU A 197 36.46 -2.04 4.92
C LEU A 197 35.83 -2.84 3.77
N GLU A 198 36.45 -2.80 2.59
CA GLU A 198 36.00 -3.58 1.43
C GLU A 198 36.25 -5.07 1.64
N GLN A 199 37.38 -5.44 2.25
CA GLN A 199 37.66 -6.79 2.71
C GLN A 199 36.66 -7.24 3.78
N LYS A 200 36.40 -6.43 4.81
CA LYS A 200 35.40 -6.73 5.86
C LYS A 200 34.02 -6.97 5.24
N ARG A 201 33.59 -6.11 4.32
CA ARG A 201 32.32 -6.26 3.60
C ARG A 201 32.25 -7.58 2.82
N ASN A 202 33.29 -7.93 2.07
CA ASN A 202 33.32 -9.16 1.28
C ASN A 202 33.27 -10.42 2.16
N VAL A 203 33.95 -10.39 3.31
CA VAL A 203 33.91 -11.49 4.30
C VAL A 203 32.50 -11.65 4.86
N ILE A 204 31.83 -10.56 5.23
CA ILE A 204 30.45 -10.57 5.75
C ILE A 204 29.45 -11.06 4.69
N VAL A 205 29.56 -10.60 3.44
CA VAL A 205 28.66 -11.06 2.36
C VAL A 205 28.84 -12.56 2.09
N ARG A 206 30.07 -13.06 2.17
CA ARG A 206 30.37 -14.49 2.03
C ARG A 206 29.77 -15.31 3.17
N SER A 207 29.87 -14.85 4.42
CA SER A 207 29.30 -15.55 5.58
C SER A 207 27.78 -15.66 5.49
N PHE A 208 27.08 -14.59 5.10
CA PHE A 208 25.62 -14.64 4.87
C PHE A 208 25.22 -15.56 3.72
N SER A 209 26.00 -15.58 2.63
CA SER A 209 25.74 -16.46 1.49
C SER A 209 25.89 -17.94 1.88
N LEU A 210 26.89 -18.25 2.71
CA LEU A 210 27.10 -19.59 3.27
C LEU A 210 25.95 -20.00 4.20
N ALA A 211 25.55 -19.12 5.13
CA ALA A 211 24.43 -19.37 6.04
C ALA A 211 23.11 -19.61 5.27
N ARG A 212 22.84 -18.84 4.21
CA ARG A 212 21.68 -19.04 3.35
C ARG A 212 21.72 -20.41 2.65
N ASN A 213 22.85 -20.79 2.08
CA ASN A 213 23.00 -22.08 1.40
C ASN A 213 22.80 -23.27 2.37
N LEU A 214 23.20 -23.12 3.64
CA LEU A 214 22.94 -24.11 4.70
C LEU A 214 21.44 -24.19 5.02
N TYR A 215 20.77 -23.04 5.13
CA TYR A 215 19.34 -22.98 5.44
C TYR A 215 18.46 -23.53 4.30
N GLU A 216 18.89 -23.36 3.04
CA GLU A 216 18.14 -23.79 1.85
C GLU A 216 18.41 -25.24 1.39
N GLY A 217 19.26 -26.00 2.10
CA GLY A 217 19.31 -27.48 2.00
C GLY A 217 20.20 -28.09 0.90
N GLY A 218 21.49 -27.71 0.84
CA GLY A 218 22.47 -28.31 -0.09
C GLY A 218 23.57 -29.16 0.58
N ASP A 219 23.61 -30.45 0.24
CA ASP A 219 24.47 -31.52 0.78
C ASP A 219 25.97 -31.40 0.39
N ASN A 220 26.64 -30.32 0.79
CA ASN A 220 28.09 -30.11 0.59
C ASN A 220 28.78 -29.60 1.87
N ALA A 221 28.38 -30.12 3.03
CA ALA A 221 28.88 -29.71 4.35
C ALA A 221 30.32 -30.20 4.68
N ARG A 222 31.14 -30.59 3.70
CA ARG A 222 32.40 -31.32 3.98
C ARG A 222 33.66 -30.48 4.19
N GLN A 223 33.63 -29.14 4.12
CA GLN A 223 34.83 -28.30 4.41
C GLN A 223 34.52 -26.90 4.98
N LEU A 224 33.48 -26.72 5.80
CA LEU A 224 33.18 -25.40 6.38
C LEU A 224 33.69 -25.27 7.81
N LYS A 225 34.46 -24.23 8.10
CA LYS A 225 34.97 -23.93 9.45
C LYS A 225 34.09 -22.88 10.11
N GLU A 226 33.89 -23.00 11.42
CA GLU A 226 33.16 -22.02 12.23
C GLU A 226 33.69 -20.58 12.09
N SER A 227 34.99 -20.45 11.80
CA SER A 227 35.66 -19.18 11.47
C SER A 227 35.05 -18.46 10.27
N ASP A 228 34.40 -19.16 9.34
CA ASP A 228 33.83 -18.59 8.11
C ASP A 228 32.47 -17.92 8.34
N LEU A 229 31.79 -18.24 9.45
CA LEU A 229 30.47 -17.70 9.82
C LEU A 229 30.55 -16.58 10.86
N LYS A 230 31.59 -16.63 11.71
CA LYS A 230 31.83 -15.67 12.80
C LYS A 230 31.71 -14.18 12.40
N PRO A 231 32.25 -13.73 11.25
CA PRO A 231 32.12 -12.33 10.83
C PRO A 231 30.68 -11.88 10.56
N GLY A 232 29.79 -12.79 10.13
CA GLY A 232 28.38 -12.48 9.92
C GLY A 232 27.62 -12.30 11.23
N VAL A 233 27.98 -13.09 12.25
CA VAL A 233 27.41 -13.02 13.60
C VAL A 233 27.81 -11.71 14.29
N GLU A 234 29.11 -11.39 14.29
CA GLU A 234 29.64 -10.15 14.90
C GLU A 234 29.05 -8.88 14.23
N PHE A 235 28.83 -8.92 12.90
CA PHE A 235 28.14 -7.84 12.19
C PHE A 235 26.68 -7.69 12.61
N PHE A 236 25.99 -8.80 12.87
CA PHE A 236 24.60 -8.76 13.31
C PHE A 236 24.50 -8.22 14.74
N GLU A 237 25.35 -8.68 15.65
CA GLU A 237 25.38 -8.25 17.06
C GLU A 237 25.72 -6.76 17.20
N SER A 238 26.70 -6.26 16.44
CA SER A 238 27.06 -4.83 16.45
C SER A 238 25.94 -3.91 15.96
N ASN A 239 25.18 -4.33 14.94
CA ASN A 239 24.02 -3.54 14.46
C ASN A 239 22.82 -3.63 15.39
N VAL A 240 22.63 -4.74 16.08
CA VAL A 240 21.59 -4.85 17.12
C VAL A 240 21.91 -3.96 18.31
N ALA A 241 23.18 -3.90 18.76
CA ALA A 241 23.60 -3.02 19.85
C ALA A 241 23.43 -1.52 19.53
N LEU A 242 23.63 -1.11 18.28
CA LEU A 242 23.41 0.28 17.82
C LEU A 242 21.93 0.66 17.67
N SER A 243 21.02 -0.32 17.62
CA SER A 243 19.57 -0.08 17.50
C SER A 243 18.86 0.04 18.85
N VAL A 244 19.57 -0.18 19.97
CA VAL A 244 19.01 -0.20 21.34
C VAL A 244 19.49 1.01 22.18
N GLN A 245 20.25 1.94 21.57
CA GLN A 245 20.58 3.27 22.13
C GLN A 245 19.73 4.36 21.46
#